data_AF-A0A5C7RKF6-F1
#
_entry.id   AF-A0A5C7RKF6-F1
#
_cell.length_a   1.000
_cell.length_b   1.000
_cell.length_c   1.000
_cell.angle_alpha   90.00
_cell.angle_beta   90.00
_cell.angle_gamma   90.00
#
_symmetry.space_group_name_H-M   'P 1'
#
loop_
_entity.id
_entity.type
_entity.pdbx_description
1 polymer ?
#
loop_
_entity_poly.entity_id
_entity_poly.type
_entity_poly.pdbx_seq_one_letter_code
_entity_poly.pdbx_strand_id
1 'polypeptide(L)'
;MNNFTLFENFDYSVFDDPDYKEDAVREDIITPLLRQLGYQNVEPYKIIRTKQLKHPFVYIGSTSNKITITPDYQLSLDRKIKCVIEVKSPQVKISDKQALQQAYNYAIHPEIRAKYYAICNGRYLEIFDVDKISSVFFHEIKQLSDPAIWKKLYNRPLAKVVKSTDTRGYEL
;
A
#
# COMPACT_ATOMS: atom_id res chain seq x y z
N MET A 1 -10.52 15.44 19.98
CA MET A 1 -10.26 14.29 19.09
C MET A 1 -10.99 14.60 17.80
N ASN A 2 -10.30 14.79 16.66
CA ASN A 2 -10.99 15.02 15.38
C ASN A 2 -11.82 13.77 15.06
N ASN A 3 -13.09 13.96 14.70
CA ASN A 3 -13.95 12.89 14.21
C ASN A 3 -13.26 12.22 13.02
N PHE A 4 -12.92 10.96 13.18
CA PHE A 4 -12.31 10.14 12.14
C PHE A 4 -13.44 9.51 11.33
N THR A 5 -13.64 9.97 10.09
CA THR A 5 -14.75 9.54 9.23
C THR A 5 -14.23 8.99 7.90
N LEU A 6 -13.24 8.10 7.94
CA LEU A 6 -12.68 7.52 6.71
C LEU A 6 -13.68 6.51 6.12
N PHE A 7 -14.13 6.78 4.89
CA PHE A 7 -15.09 5.98 4.13
C PHE A 7 -16.49 5.81 4.74
N GLU A 8 -16.86 6.52 5.80
CA GLU A 8 -18.20 6.39 6.42
C GLU A 8 -19.35 6.63 5.44
N ASN A 9 -19.17 7.56 4.49
CA ASN A 9 -20.18 7.94 3.49
C ASN A 9 -19.85 7.42 2.08
N PHE A 10 -18.93 6.46 1.96
CA PHE A 10 -18.60 5.87 0.66
C PHE A 10 -19.69 4.90 0.23
N ASP A 11 -20.17 5.02 -1.01
CA ASP A 11 -21.13 4.06 -1.56
C ASP A 11 -20.40 2.79 -2.02
N TYR A 12 -20.43 1.74 -1.19
CA TYR A 12 -19.77 0.47 -1.46
C TYR A 12 -20.42 -0.36 -2.58
N SER A 13 -21.61 0.00 -3.05
CA SER A 13 -22.28 -0.71 -4.14
C SER A 13 -21.55 -0.55 -5.48
N VAL A 14 -20.77 0.52 -5.64
CA VAL A 14 -19.93 0.76 -6.83
C VAL A 14 -18.92 -0.37 -7.07
N PHE A 15 -18.55 -1.13 -6.04
CA PHE A 15 -17.64 -2.26 -6.21
C PHE A 15 -18.26 -3.43 -6.98
N ASP A 16 -19.59 -3.47 -7.11
CA ASP A 16 -20.30 -4.46 -7.93
C ASP A 16 -20.37 -4.05 -9.40
N ASP A 17 -20.04 -2.79 -9.73
CA ASP A 17 -19.97 -2.29 -11.10
C ASP A 17 -18.71 -2.83 -11.83
N PRO A 18 -18.85 -3.54 -12.96
CA PRO A 18 -17.72 -4.01 -13.77
C PRO A 18 -16.82 -2.90 -14.35
N ASP A 19 -17.33 -1.67 -14.47
CA ASP A 19 -16.56 -0.53 -14.95
C ASP A 19 -15.79 0.18 -13.83
N TYR A 20 -16.04 -0.18 -12.56
CA TYR A 20 -15.22 0.26 -11.43
C TYR A 20 -13.90 -0.54 -11.40
N LYS A 21 -12.85 0.06 -11.99
CA LYS A 21 -11.56 -0.58 -12.24
C LYS A 21 -10.46 -0.06 -11.32
N GLU A 22 -9.24 -0.51 -11.56
CA GLU A 22 -8.07 -0.22 -10.73
C GLU A 22 -7.86 1.28 -10.53
N ASP A 23 -8.08 2.10 -11.56
CA ASP A 23 -8.02 3.55 -11.50
C ASP A 23 -9.00 4.15 -10.49
N ALA A 24 -10.26 3.73 -10.51
CA ALA A 24 -11.24 4.16 -9.51
C ALA A 24 -10.83 3.72 -8.09
N VAL A 25 -10.33 2.49 -7.91
CA VAL A 25 -9.78 2.05 -6.61
C VAL A 25 -8.59 2.92 -6.16
N ARG A 26 -7.71 3.30 -7.09
CA ARG A 26 -6.56 4.16 -6.79
C ARG A 26 -6.98 5.55 -6.30
N GLU A 27 -8.01 6.13 -6.92
CA GLU A 27 -8.49 7.48 -6.59
C GLU A 27 -9.40 7.49 -5.36
N ASP A 28 -10.40 6.62 -5.31
CA ASP A 28 -11.45 6.69 -4.29
C ASP A 28 -11.07 6.00 -2.99
N ILE A 29 -10.17 5.01 -3.03
CA ILE A 29 -9.79 4.22 -1.86
C ILE A 29 -8.35 4.51 -1.45
N ILE A 30 -7.38 4.20 -2.31
CA ILE A 30 -5.96 4.27 -1.93
C ILE A 30 -5.53 5.70 -1.63
N THR A 31 -5.90 6.66 -2.46
CA THR A 31 -5.47 8.04 -2.26
C THR A 31 -5.98 8.62 -0.94
N PRO A 32 -7.29 8.58 -0.60
CA PRO A 32 -7.81 9.01 0.69
C PRO A 32 -7.18 8.27 1.87
N LEU A 33 -7.01 6.95 1.76
CA LEU A 33 -6.36 6.14 2.79
C LEU A 33 -4.94 6.63 3.09
N LEU A 34 -4.11 6.81 2.05
CA LEU A 34 -2.72 7.25 2.21
C LEU A 34 -2.64 8.67 2.78
N ARG A 35 -3.54 9.57 2.36
CA ARG A 35 -3.62 10.93 2.92
C ARG A 35 -3.98 10.91 4.40
N GLN A 36 -4.94 10.07 4.78
CA GLN A 36 -5.35 9.91 6.16
C GLN A 36 -4.25 9.28 7.05
N LEU A 37 -3.40 8.42 6.47
CA LEU A 37 -2.20 7.89 7.15
C LEU A 37 -1.08 8.94 7.28
N GLY A 38 -1.20 10.10 6.62
CA GLY A 38 -0.24 11.20 6.68
C GLY A 38 0.78 11.23 5.53
N TYR A 39 0.65 10.36 4.54
CA TYR A 39 1.51 10.40 3.36
C TYR A 39 1.13 11.55 2.42
N GLN A 40 2.15 12.12 1.80
CA GLN A 40 2.05 13.27 0.90
C GLN A 40 2.90 13.07 -0.36
N ASN A 41 2.95 14.07 -1.25
CA ASN A 41 3.82 14.01 -2.42
C ASN A 41 5.25 14.53 -2.12
N VAL A 42 5.54 14.82 -0.86
CA VAL A 42 6.82 15.36 -0.36
C VAL A 42 7.34 14.51 0.81
N GLU A 43 8.63 14.65 1.11
CA GLU A 43 9.25 14.05 2.31
C GLU A 43 8.68 14.66 3.61
N PRO A 44 8.77 13.98 4.76
CA PRO A 44 9.41 12.67 4.97
C PRO A 44 8.49 11.48 4.67
N TYR A 45 7.17 11.67 4.60
CA TYR A 45 6.17 10.63 4.30
C TYR A 45 5.72 10.73 2.84
N LYS A 46 6.50 10.20 1.91
CA LYS A 46 6.28 10.43 0.47
C LYS A 46 5.56 9.27 -0.22
N ILE A 47 4.57 9.59 -1.04
CA ILE A 47 3.92 8.72 -2.02
C ILE A 47 4.68 8.86 -3.35
N ILE A 48 5.18 7.75 -3.87
CA ILE A 48 5.78 7.66 -5.20
C ILE A 48 4.87 6.75 -6.03
N ARG A 49 4.33 7.28 -7.12
CA ARG A 49 3.44 6.54 -8.04
C ARG A 49 4.21 6.15 -9.29
N THR A 50 3.93 4.96 -9.82
CA THR A 50 4.31 4.56 -11.18
C THR A 50 5.82 4.70 -11.49
N LYS A 51 6.68 4.61 -10.46
CA LYS A 51 8.13 4.64 -10.67
C LYS A 51 8.59 3.29 -11.19
N GLN A 52 9.05 3.29 -12.44
CA GLN A 52 9.63 2.13 -13.11
C GLN A 52 10.88 1.61 -12.38
N LEU A 53 10.94 0.29 -12.24
CA LEU A 53 12.08 -0.45 -11.71
C LEU A 53 12.67 -1.31 -12.81
N LYS A 54 13.98 -1.31 -12.95
CA LYS A 54 14.66 -2.16 -13.94
C LYS A 54 14.89 -3.51 -13.30
N HIS A 55 14.29 -4.55 -13.86
CA HIS A 55 14.46 -5.89 -13.33
C HIS A 55 15.96 -6.26 -13.33
N PRO A 56 16.53 -6.70 -12.20
CA PRO A 56 17.91 -7.09 -12.15
C PRO A 56 17.98 -8.44 -12.87
N PHE A 57 18.70 -8.49 -14.00
CA PHE A 57 19.06 -9.73 -14.70
C PHE A 57 17.88 -10.49 -15.33
N VAL A 58 17.53 -10.14 -16.57
CA VAL A 58 16.75 -11.05 -17.44
C VAL A 58 17.55 -11.29 -18.71
N TYR A 59 18.39 -12.33 -18.65
CA TYR A 59 18.98 -12.94 -19.82
C TYR A 59 18.12 -14.14 -20.21
N ILE A 60 17.57 -14.13 -21.42
CA ILE A 60 16.99 -15.32 -22.04
C ILE A 60 17.97 -15.71 -23.14
N GLY A 61 18.83 -16.69 -22.86
CA GLY A 61 19.97 -17.01 -23.73
C GLY A 61 20.98 -15.85 -23.80
N SER A 62 21.41 -15.46 -25.01
CA SER A 62 22.30 -14.32 -25.27
C SER A 62 21.57 -12.97 -25.37
N THR A 63 20.23 -12.96 -25.30
CA THR A 63 19.43 -11.75 -25.48
C THR A 63 19.05 -11.17 -24.13
N SER A 64 19.44 -9.91 -23.88
CA SER A 64 18.99 -9.14 -22.73
C SER A 64 17.62 -8.54 -23.04
N ASN A 65 16.60 -8.99 -22.32
CA ASN A 65 15.29 -8.34 -22.35
C ASN A 65 15.21 -7.36 -21.18
N LYS A 66 15.12 -6.07 -21.47
CA LYS A 66 14.93 -5.03 -20.44
C LYS A 66 13.48 -5.11 -19.94
N ILE A 67 13.23 -6.01 -18.98
CA ILE A 67 11.94 -6.07 -18.31
C ILE A 67 11.89 -4.93 -17.29
N THR A 68 10.92 -4.05 -17.47
CA THR A 68 10.62 -2.98 -16.51
C THR A 68 9.35 -3.37 -15.77
N ILE A 69 9.39 -3.25 -14.45
CA ILE A 69 8.23 -3.51 -13.59
C ILE A 69 7.85 -2.23 -12.88
N THR A 70 6.55 -2.03 -12.62
CA THR A 70 6.04 -0.76 -12.10
C THR A 70 5.01 -1.03 -11.00
N PRO A 71 5.36 -0.85 -9.72
CA PRO A 71 4.36 -0.86 -8.65
C PRO A 71 3.44 0.36 -8.78
N ASP A 72 2.16 0.20 -8.42
CA ASP A 72 1.22 1.32 -8.36
C ASP A 72 1.69 2.39 -7.38
N TYR A 73 2.09 1.97 -6.17
CA TYR A 73 2.56 2.86 -5.11
C TYR A 73 3.82 2.33 -4.43
N GLN A 74 4.72 3.25 -4.11
CA GLN A 74 5.82 3.07 -3.18
C GLN A 74 5.69 4.14 -2.08
N LEU A 75 5.68 3.69 -0.83
CA LEU A 75 5.55 4.54 0.35
C LEU A 75 6.94 4.72 0.98
N SER A 76 7.45 5.93 0.91
CA SER A 76 8.76 6.30 1.46
C SER A 76 8.63 6.93 2.83
N LEU A 77 9.55 6.57 3.72
CA LEU A 77 9.87 7.30 4.94
C LEU A 77 11.35 7.68 4.92
N ASP A 78 11.65 8.98 5.00
CA ASP A 78 13.02 9.50 4.97
C ASP A 78 13.83 8.92 3.80
N ARG A 79 13.24 9.03 2.60
CA ARG A 79 13.80 8.49 1.34
C ARG A 79 14.00 6.96 1.30
N LYS A 80 13.54 6.20 2.29
CA LYS A 80 13.56 4.73 2.29
C LYS A 80 12.17 4.19 2.02
N ILE A 81 12.01 3.39 0.97
CA ILE A 81 10.74 2.71 0.71
C ILE A 81 10.46 1.71 1.84
N LYS A 82 9.31 1.86 2.49
CA LYS A 82 8.86 1.00 3.60
C LYS A 82 7.81 0.00 3.15
N CYS A 83 6.98 0.40 2.19
CA CYS A 83 5.95 -0.45 1.63
C CYS A 83 5.73 -0.18 0.14
N VAL A 84 5.33 -1.22 -0.57
CA VAL A 84 4.75 -1.13 -1.92
C VAL A 84 3.29 -1.60 -1.89
N ILE A 85 2.44 -0.99 -2.69
CA ILE A 85 1.03 -1.38 -2.81
C ILE A 85 0.75 -1.73 -4.26
N GLU A 86 0.18 -2.92 -4.47
CA GLU A 86 -0.41 -3.37 -5.72
C GLU A 86 -1.94 -3.17 -5.66
N VAL A 87 -2.51 -2.54 -6.66
CA VAL A 87 -3.95 -2.26 -6.74
C VAL A 87 -4.60 -3.14 -7.80
N LYS A 88 -5.79 -3.64 -7.46
CA LYS A 88 -6.64 -4.43 -8.37
C LYS A 88 -8.05 -3.89 -8.41
N SER A 89 -8.81 -4.25 -9.46
CA SER A 89 -10.25 -4.00 -9.52
C SER A 89 -10.96 -4.83 -8.43
N PRO A 90 -12.12 -4.37 -7.90
CA PRO A 90 -12.94 -5.13 -6.95
C PRO A 90 -13.37 -6.52 -7.42
N GLN A 91 -13.35 -6.76 -8.74
CA GLN A 91 -13.68 -8.05 -9.35
C GLN A 91 -12.56 -9.08 -9.23
N VAL A 92 -11.32 -8.63 -8.98
CA VAL A 92 -10.18 -9.52 -8.75
C VAL A 92 -10.21 -9.97 -7.29
N LYS A 93 -10.15 -11.29 -7.07
CA LYS A 93 -10.07 -11.84 -5.71
C LYS A 93 -8.79 -11.38 -5.03
N ILE A 94 -8.89 -10.96 -3.77
CA ILE A 94 -7.71 -10.54 -3.00
C ILE A 94 -6.68 -11.67 -2.81
N SER A 95 -7.15 -12.93 -2.81
CA SER A 95 -6.32 -14.13 -2.77
C SER A 95 -5.69 -14.52 -4.11
N ASP A 96 -5.79 -13.64 -5.13
CA ASP A 96 -5.14 -13.84 -6.41
C ASP A 96 -3.62 -13.96 -6.24
N LYS A 97 -3.09 -15.12 -6.61
CA LYS A 97 -1.67 -15.43 -6.43
C LYS A 97 -0.78 -14.55 -7.30
N GLN A 98 -1.26 -14.11 -8.45
CA GLN A 98 -0.47 -13.28 -9.37
C GLN A 98 -0.27 -11.88 -8.79
N ALA A 99 -1.33 -11.24 -8.28
CA ALA A 99 -1.25 -9.95 -7.59
C ALA A 99 -0.33 -10.03 -6.35
N LEU A 100 -0.43 -11.12 -5.58
CA LEU A 100 0.44 -11.35 -4.43
C LEU A 100 1.92 -11.47 -4.82
N GLN A 101 2.21 -12.26 -5.85
CA GLN A 101 3.57 -12.41 -6.38
C GLN A 101 4.11 -11.10 -6.93
N GLN A 102 3.29 -10.31 -7.62
CA GLN A 102 3.68 -8.99 -8.12
C GLN A 102 4.08 -8.06 -6.96
N ALA A 103 3.20 -7.90 -5.97
CA ALA A 103 3.46 -7.07 -4.79
C ALA A 103 4.73 -7.50 -4.03
N TYR A 104 4.90 -8.81 -3.82
CA TYR A 104 6.09 -9.38 -3.17
C TYR A 104 7.37 -9.11 -3.96
N ASN A 105 7.37 -9.39 -5.27
CA ASN A 105 8.53 -9.19 -6.14
C ASN A 105 8.99 -7.72 -6.16
N TYR A 106 8.05 -6.78 -6.13
CA TYR A 106 8.36 -5.35 -6.02
C TYR A 106 9.02 -5.02 -4.70
N ALA A 107 8.53 -5.59 -3.59
CA ALA A 107 9.03 -5.31 -2.26
C ALA A 107 10.49 -5.76 -2.07
N ILE A 108 10.81 -6.96 -2.55
CA ILE A 108 12.15 -7.54 -2.44
C ILE A 108 13.14 -7.02 -3.50
N HIS A 109 12.66 -6.23 -4.46
CA HIS A 109 13.49 -5.69 -5.53
C HIS A 109 14.70 -4.92 -4.95
N PRO A 110 15.93 -5.08 -5.48
CA PRO A 110 17.13 -4.46 -4.90
C PRO A 110 17.08 -2.92 -4.78
N GLU A 111 16.36 -2.25 -5.67
CA GLU A 111 16.14 -0.79 -5.62
C GLU A 111 15.08 -0.36 -4.58
N ILE A 112 14.22 -1.28 -4.13
CA ILE A 112 13.10 -1.00 -3.22
C ILE A 112 13.41 -1.47 -1.81
N ARG A 113 13.67 -2.78 -1.63
CA ARG A 113 13.96 -3.42 -0.33
C ARG A 113 12.96 -3.00 0.77
N ALA A 114 11.68 -2.99 0.43
CA ALA A 114 10.62 -2.65 1.35
C ALA A 114 10.42 -3.78 2.37
N LYS A 115 10.16 -3.41 3.63
CA LYS A 115 9.83 -4.38 4.68
C LYS A 115 8.43 -4.96 4.50
N TYR A 116 7.55 -4.21 3.85
CA TYR A 116 6.15 -4.58 3.71
C TYR A 116 5.66 -4.46 2.28
N TYR A 117 4.61 -5.21 1.97
CA TYR A 117 3.89 -5.11 0.71
C TYR A 117 2.41 -5.32 0.96
N ALA A 118 1.59 -4.69 0.13
CA ALA A 118 0.15 -4.75 0.28
C ALA A 118 -0.54 -4.98 -1.07
N ILE A 119 -1.71 -5.61 -0.99
CA ILE A 119 -2.66 -5.69 -2.09
C ILE A 119 -3.94 -5.00 -1.64
N CYS A 120 -4.53 -4.21 -2.52
CA CYS A 120 -5.86 -3.68 -2.31
C CYS A 120 -6.68 -3.82 -3.58
N ASN A 121 -7.88 -4.38 -3.45
CA ASN A 121 -8.83 -4.47 -4.56
C ASN A 121 -10.03 -3.52 -4.38
N GLY A 122 -9.95 -2.55 -3.47
CA GLY A 122 -11.06 -1.67 -3.10
C GLY A 122 -12.03 -2.29 -2.09
N ARG A 123 -12.24 -3.62 -2.11
CA ARG A 123 -13.04 -4.31 -1.09
C ARG A 123 -12.22 -4.65 0.15
N TYR A 124 -11.01 -5.14 -0.06
CA TYR A 124 -10.10 -5.60 0.99
C TYR A 124 -8.74 -4.93 0.86
N LEU A 125 -8.11 -4.71 2.02
CA LEU A 125 -6.71 -4.38 2.15
C LEU A 125 -6.00 -5.52 2.88
N GLU A 126 -5.00 -6.10 2.23
CA GLU A 126 -4.13 -7.09 2.83
C GLU A 126 -2.68 -6.60 2.83
N ILE A 127 -1.99 -6.72 3.97
CA ILE A 127 -0.61 -6.29 4.14
C ILE A 127 0.22 -7.43 4.71
N PHE A 128 1.42 -7.59 4.17
CA PHE A 128 2.36 -8.64 4.48
C PHE A 128 3.70 -8.04 4.89
N ASP A 129 4.40 -8.75 5.76
CA ASP A 129 5.82 -8.55 6.04
C ASP A 129 6.60 -9.50 5.13
N VAL A 130 7.65 -9.01 4.45
CA VAL A 130 8.46 -9.84 3.53
C VAL A 130 9.10 -11.06 4.20
N ASP A 131 9.28 -11.02 5.52
CA ASP A 131 9.88 -12.10 6.30
C ASP A 131 8.83 -13.06 6.89
N LYS A 132 7.54 -12.90 6.54
CA LYS A 132 6.44 -13.74 7.06
C LYS A 132 5.63 -14.37 5.94
N ILE A 133 5.11 -15.56 6.22
CA ILE A 133 4.24 -16.30 5.30
C ILE A 133 2.80 -15.78 5.36
N SER A 134 2.31 -15.44 6.55
CA SER A 134 0.94 -14.94 6.76
C SER A 134 0.86 -13.41 6.73
N SER A 135 -0.30 -12.90 6.33
CA SER A 135 -0.56 -11.47 6.36
C SER A 135 -0.51 -10.92 7.79
N VAL A 136 0.06 -9.72 7.89
CA VAL A 136 0.12 -8.95 9.12
C VAL A 136 -1.04 -7.97 9.23
N PHE A 137 -1.94 -7.90 8.25
CA PHE A 137 -3.17 -7.12 8.31
C PHE A 137 -4.09 -7.61 7.18
N PHE A 138 -5.35 -7.90 7.47
CA PHE A 138 -6.35 -8.25 6.46
C PHE A 138 -7.71 -7.79 6.92
N HIS A 139 -8.30 -6.81 6.22
CA HIS A 139 -9.59 -6.24 6.58
C HIS A 139 -10.34 -5.76 5.34
N GLU A 140 -11.67 -5.73 5.43
CA GLU A 140 -12.49 -5.00 4.45
C GLU A 140 -12.24 -3.49 4.58
N ILE A 141 -12.29 -2.76 3.47
CA ILE A 141 -12.11 -1.30 3.47
C ILE A 141 -13.17 -0.60 4.34
N LYS A 142 -14.41 -1.10 4.33
CA LYS A 142 -15.49 -0.56 5.17
C LYS A 142 -15.20 -0.61 6.66
N GLN A 143 -14.41 -1.60 7.08
CA GLN A 143 -14.02 -1.79 8.47
C GLN A 143 -12.95 -0.78 8.92
N LEU A 144 -12.31 -0.05 8.00
CA LEU A 144 -11.30 0.95 8.36
C LEU A 144 -11.90 2.19 9.03
N SER A 145 -13.22 2.39 8.97
CA SER A 145 -13.95 3.39 9.76
C SER A 145 -13.94 3.09 11.27
N ASP A 146 -13.80 1.82 11.66
CA ASP A 146 -13.70 1.41 13.06
C ASP A 146 -12.38 1.91 13.68
N PRO A 147 -12.41 2.74 14.73
CA PRO A 147 -11.21 3.27 15.38
C PRO A 147 -10.22 2.21 15.87
N ALA A 148 -10.69 1.03 16.28
CA ALA A 148 -9.84 -0.07 16.74
C ALA A 148 -9.09 -0.72 15.56
N ILE A 149 -9.76 -0.89 14.42
CA ILE A 149 -9.15 -1.42 13.19
C ILE A 149 -8.22 -0.39 12.58
N TRP A 150 -8.64 0.87 12.52
CA TRP A 150 -7.80 1.99 12.12
C TRP A 150 -6.53 2.04 12.97
N LYS A 151 -6.64 1.95 14.30
CA LYS A 151 -5.48 1.94 15.21
C LYS A 151 -4.54 0.76 14.94
N LYS A 152 -5.05 -0.41 14.53
CA LYS A 152 -4.20 -1.54 14.11
C LYS A 152 -3.45 -1.22 12.83
N LEU A 153 -4.12 -0.68 11.81
CA LEU A 153 -3.47 -0.25 10.57
C LEU A 153 -2.42 0.83 10.83
N TYR A 154 -2.80 1.82 11.64
CA TYR A 154 -2.02 2.99 11.99
C TYR A 154 -0.76 2.69 12.82
N ASN A 155 -0.77 1.61 13.60
CA ASN A 155 0.39 1.17 14.39
C ASN A 155 1.17 0.02 13.73
N ARG A 156 0.71 -0.46 12.57
CA ARG A 156 1.36 -1.50 11.77
C ARG A 156 2.05 -0.82 10.55
N PRO A 157 2.55 -1.55 9.54
CA PRO A 157 3.70 -1.17 8.72
C PRO A 157 3.64 0.14 7.93
N LEU A 158 2.43 0.68 7.75
CA LEU A 158 2.20 1.86 6.94
C LEU A 158 2.12 3.14 7.78
N ALA A 159 2.09 3.06 9.10
CA ALA A 159 1.94 4.28 9.89
C ALA A 159 2.76 4.26 11.17
N LYS A 160 3.37 5.42 11.40
CA LYS A 160 4.23 5.78 12.52
C LYS A 160 5.44 4.87 12.77
N VAL A 161 6.51 5.14 12.03
CA VAL A 161 7.82 5.36 12.67
C VAL A 161 7.98 6.86 12.99
N VAL A 162 6.94 7.49 13.55
CA VAL A 162 7.05 8.85 14.11
C VAL A 162 7.65 8.79 15.53
N LYS A 163 7.65 7.62 16.17
CA LYS A 163 8.21 7.44 17.52
C LYS A 163 9.70 7.05 17.50
N SER A 164 10.56 7.80 16.81
CA SER A 164 12.00 7.69 17.08
C SER A 164 12.78 9.01 17.12
N THR A 165 12.15 10.18 17.10
CA THR A 165 12.89 11.45 17.31
C THR A 165 12.18 12.54 18.11
N ASP A 166 10.99 12.32 18.68
CA ASP A 166 10.38 13.34 19.55
C ASP A 166 9.82 12.77 20.86
N THR A 167 10.71 12.68 21.85
CA THR A 167 10.37 12.71 23.28
C THR A 167 10.96 13.96 23.94
N ARG A 168 11.08 15.07 23.20
CA ARG A 168 11.48 16.35 23.79
C ARG A 168 10.43 17.41 23.49
N GLY A 169 9.43 17.42 24.37
CA GLY A 169 8.77 18.65 24.78
C GLY A 169 7.32 18.73 24.34
N TYR A 170 6.42 18.18 25.16
CA TYR A 170 5.15 18.82 25.51
C TYR A 170 4.76 18.31 26.91
N GLU A 171 5.45 18.84 27.92
CA GLU A 171 4.77 19.17 29.18
C GLU A 171 4.19 20.58 28.98
N LEU A 172 2.88 20.68 29.15
CA LEU A 172 2.04 21.75 29.72
C LEU A 172 0.61 21.59 29.20
#